data_AF-A0A921KZS3-F1
#
_entry.id   AF-A0A921KZS3-F1
#
_cell.length_a   1.000
_cell.length_b   1.000
_cell.length_c   1.000
_cell.angle_alpha   90.00
_cell.angle_beta   90.00
_cell.angle_gamma   90.00
#
_symmetry.space_group_name_H-M   'P 1'
#
loop_
_entity.id
_entity.type
_entity.pdbx_description
1 polymer ?
#
loop_
_entity_poly.entity_id
_entity_poly.type
_entity_poly.pdbx_seq_one_letter_code
_entity_poly.pdbx_strand_id
1 'polypeptide(L)' 'NSGSPLLNAKGELIGLVFDCNWESMTRDFNFDQNLHRVICLDVRYLLFITEKYAHMNYIIAEILGK' A
#
# COMPACT_ATOMS: atom_id res chain seq x y z
N ASN A 1 -2.71 -4.22 -10.69
CA ASN A 1 -3.07 -4.11 -9.26
C ASN A 1 -2.60 -2.82 -8.61
N SER A 2 -2.00 -1.88 -9.35
CA SER A 2 -1.56 -0.60 -8.77
C SER A 2 -2.75 0.18 -8.20
N GLY A 3 -2.58 0.75 -7.00
CA GLY A 3 -3.61 1.45 -6.25
C GLY A 3 -4.54 0.55 -5.42
N SER A 4 -4.43 -0.78 -5.50
CA SER A 4 -5.27 -1.68 -4.71
C SER A 4 -4.99 -1.56 -3.19
N PRO A 5 -6.03 -1.59 -2.34
CA PRO A 5 -5.87 -1.55 -0.89
C PRO A 5 -5.29 -2.87 -0.36
N LEU A 6 -4.27 -2.77 0.49
CA LEU A 6 -3.77 -3.89 1.29
C LEU A 6 -4.48 -3.86 2.64
N LEU A 7 -5.19 -4.93 2.97
CA LEU A 7 -5.99 -5.03 4.19
C LEU A 7 -5.38 -6.04 5.16
N ASN A 8 -5.49 -5.77 6.46
CA ASN A 8 -5.18 -6.75 7.49
C ASN A 8 -6.37 -7.72 7.73
N ALA A 9 -6.19 -8.66 8.67
CA ALA A 9 -7.22 -9.66 9.00
C ALA A 9 -8.54 -9.08 9.56
N LYS A 10 -8.56 -7.79 9.96
CA LYS A 10 -9.75 -7.08 10.42
C LYS A 10 -10.42 -6.23 9.33
N GLY A 11 -9.87 -6.23 8.12
CA GLY A 11 -10.35 -5.38 7.02
C GLY A 11 -9.89 -3.92 7.09
N GLU A 12 -8.90 -3.60 7.94
CA GLU A 12 -8.36 -2.24 8.04
C GLU A 12 -7.27 -2.02 6.97
N LEU A 13 -7.22 -0.82 6.38
CA LEU A 13 -6.21 -0.44 5.39
C LEU A 13 -4.83 -0.33 6.03
N ILE A 14 -3.88 -1.15 5.58
CA ILE A 14 -2.48 -1.13 6.05
C ILE A 14 -1.48 -0.70 4.98
N GLY A 15 -1.90 -0.61 3.71
CA GLY A 15 -1.05 -0.13 2.65
C GLY A 15 -1.71 -0.06 1.28
N LEU A 16 -0.96 0.37 0.28
CA LEU A 16 -1.39 0.46 -1.11
C LEU A 16 -0.40 -0.29 -2.00
N VAL A 17 -0.91 -1.19 -2.84
CA VAL A 17 -0.09 -1.89 -3.83
C VAL A 17 0.39 -0.90 -4.88
N PHE A 18 1.68 -0.89 -5.19
CA PHE A 18 2.19 -0.06 -6.29
C PHE A 18 2.96 -0.86 -7.34
N ASP A 19 3.74 -1.86 -6.93
CA ASP A 19 4.58 -2.65 -7.85
C ASP A 19 4.82 -4.08 -7.34
N CYS A 20 5.65 -4.86 -8.03
CA CYS A 20 6.12 -6.19 -7.64
C CYS A 20 7.63 -6.31 -7.89
N ASN A 21 8.29 -7.31 -7.29
CA ASN A 21 9.68 -7.59 -7.59
C ASN A 21 9.89 -8.15 -9.02
N TRP A 22 11.13 -8.14 -9.47
CA TRP A 22 11.51 -8.59 -10.82
C TRP A 22 11.07 -10.01 -11.14
N GLU A 23 11.15 -10.93 -10.18
CA GLU A 23 10.73 -12.32 -10.35
C GLU A 23 9.24 -12.41 -10.71
N SER A 24 8.42 -11.52 -10.15
CA SER A 24 6.97 -11.45 -10.41
C SER A 24 6.61 -11.01 -11.82
N MET A 25 7.56 -10.67 -12.69
CA MET A 25 7.27 -10.31 -14.09
C MET A 25 6.66 -11.48 -14.87
N THR A 26 6.87 -12.72 -14.42
CA THR A 26 6.32 -13.93 -15.05
C THR A 26 5.02 -14.43 -14.40
N ARG A 27 4.47 -13.69 -13.42
CA ARG A 27 3.33 -14.10 -12.59
C ARG A 27 2.05 -14.42 -13.36
N ASP A 28 1.90 -13.86 -14.56
CA ASP A 28 0.73 -14.09 -15.42
C ASP A 28 0.76 -15.48 -16.08
N PHE A 29 1.93 -16.11 -16.16
CA PHE A 29 2.12 -17.44 -16.74
C PHE A 29 2.31 -18.54 -15.67
N ASN A 30 3.06 -18.24 -14.61
CA ASN A 30 3.28 -19.17 -13.50
C ASN A 30 3.38 -18.37 -12.20
N PHE A 31 2.92 -18.91 -11.08
CA PHE A 31 3.06 -18.28 -9.78
C PHE A 31 3.95 -19.12 -8.85
N ASP A 32 5.07 -18.54 -8.40
CA ASP A 32 5.96 -19.14 -7.41
C ASP A 32 5.83 -18.40 -6.06
N GLN A 33 5.35 -19.12 -5.04
CA GLN A 33 5.14 -18.59 -3.70
C GLN A 33 6.44 -18.20 -2.99
N ASN A 34 7.60 -18.75 -3.37
CA ASN A 34 8.88 -18.43 -2.77
C ASN A 34 9.51 -17.18 -3.40
N LEU A 35 9.24 -16.91 -4.67
CA LEU A 35 9.88 -15.82 -5.42
C LEU A 35 9.00 -14.59 -5.59
N HIS A 36 7.69 -14.74 -5.83
CA HIS A 36 6.85 -13.62 -6.19
C HIS A 36 6.46 -12.80 -4.96
N ARG A 37 6.77 -11.49 -4.98
CA ARG A 37 6.48 -10.55 -3.90
C ARG A 37 5.88 -9.27 -4.46
N VAL A 38 4.82 -8.82 -3.80
CA VAL A 38 4.20 -7.52 -4.08
C VAL A 38 4.90 -6.45 -3.24
N ILE A 39 5.14 -5.30 -3.86
CA ILE A 39 5.69 -4.12 -3.19
C ILE A 39 4.53 -3.15 -2.90
N CYS A 40 4.41 -2.78 -1.64
CA CYS A 40 3.33 -1.93 -1.15
C CYS A 40 3.89 -0.70 -0.43
N LEU A 41 3.17 0.41 -0.56
CA LEU A 41 3.33 1.58 0.28
C LEU A 41 2.65 1.32 1.63
N ASP A 42 3.37 1.54 2.73
CA ASP A 42 2.81 1.44 4.08
C ASP A 42 1.92 2.65 4.38
N VAL A 43 0.74 2.42 4.96
CA VAL A 43 -0.21 3.50 5.31
C VAL A 43 0.37 4.52 6.27
N ARG A 44 1.32 4.12 7.14
CA ARG A 44 2.00 5.04 8.06
C ARG A 44 2.88 6.03 7.32
N TYR A 45 3.54 5.57 6.24
CA TYR A 45 4.37 6.44 5.41
C TYR A 45 3.51 7.39 4.56
N LEU A 46 2.37 6.89 4.05
CA LEU A 46 1.36 7.72 3.40
C LEU A 46 0.93 8.87 4.34
N LEU A 47 0.46 8.54 5.55
CA LEU A 47 0.03 9.53 6.54
C LEU A 47 1.16 10.48 6.94
N PHE A 48 2.38 9.97 7.11
CA PHE A 48 3.55 10.78 7.42
C PHE A 48 3.83 11.84 6.35
N ILE A 49 3.83 11.45 5.06
CA ILE A 49 4.05 12.39 3.97
C ILE A 49 2.89 13.39 3.88
N THR A 50 1.64 12.93 3.98
CA THR A 50 0.47 13.81 3.91
C THR A 50 0.46 14.85 5.04
N GLU A 51 0.81 14.45 6.27
CA GLU A 51 0.81 15.34 7.43
C GLU A 51 2.08 16.19 7.52
N LYS A 52 3.26 15.57 7.49
CA LYS A 52 4.53 16.23 7.83
C LYS A 52 5.17 16.94 6.66
N TYR A 53 5.03 16.40 5.45
CA TYR A 53 5.63 16.97 4.25
C TYR A 53 4.64 17.88 3.51
N ALA A 54 3.41 17.40 3.27
CA ALA A 54 2.42 18.14 2.50
C ALA A 54 1.56 19.09 3.35
N HIS A 55 1.62 19.00 4.69
CA HIS A 55 0.86 19.84 5.63
C HIS A 55 -0.66 19.80 5.42
N MET A 56 -1.20 18.67 4.94
CA MET A 56 -2.62 18.49 4.61
C MET A 56 -3.45 18.00 5.80
N ASN A 57 -3.49 18.80 6.87
CA ASN A 57 -4.15 18.42 8.13
C ASN A 57 -5.66 18.13 7.97
N TYR A 58 -6.34 18.79 7.02
CA TYR A 58 -7.76 18.56 6.76
C TYR A 58 -8.04 17.17 6.17
N ILE A 59 -7.15 16.65 5.31
CA ILE A 59 -7.25 15.29 4.78
C ILE A 59 -7.01 14.26 5.90
N ILE A 60 -6.05 14.52 6.78
CA ILE A 60 -5.79 13.65 7.93
C ILE A 60 -7.01 13.58 8.86
N ALA A 61 -7.66 14.73 9.10
CA ALA A 61 -8.90 14.81 9.87
C ALA A 61 -10.03 13.98 9.25
N GLU A 62 -10.23 14.09 7.92
CA GLU A 62 -11.24 13.31 7.18
C GLU A 62 -10.98 11.80 7.27
N ILE A 63 -9.74 11.36 7.06
CA ILE A 63 -9.38 9.94 7.05
C ILE A 63 -9.46 9.32 8.44
N LEU A 64 -9.04 10.05 9.48
CA LEU A 64 -8.97 9.53 10.86
C LEU A 64 -10.21 9.86 11.70
N GLY A 65 -11.16 10.64 11.17
CA GLY A 65 -12.37 11.07 11.87
C GLY A 65 -12.07 11.92 13.11
N LYS A 66 -11.07 12.81 13.03
CA LYS A 66 -10.65 13.70 14.13
C LYS A 66 -11.07 15.15 13.87
#